data_AF-A0A9W8MP97-F1
#
_entry.id   AF-A0A9W8MP97-F1
#
_cell.length_a   1.000
_cell.length_b   1.000
_cell.length_c   1.000
_cell.angle_alpha   90.00
_cell.angle_beta   90.00
_cell.angle_gamma   90.00
#
_symmetry.space_group_name_H-M   'P 1'
#
loop_
_entity.id
_entity.type
_entity.pdbx_description
1 polymer ?
#
loop_
_entity_poly.entity_id
_entity_poly.type
_entity_poly.pdbx_seq_one_letter_code
_entity_poly.pdbx_strand_id
1 'polypeptide(L)'
;MSSSEDSSSGSESATRPPTPEPNGSQPGAPKETAPADLNDSQSETQEDGDGYPATALINILLQHYGIDFPKYKRNINTFHKLFERWKSVYDAILALMGKVEAATETPDWDSFLYYTAAIGPLEEQLLGLESSLADSGKSGVPTKDGVEPLVLFMGNWIVNRKALIDTSTALDDPIYTVLFDQAHTPNAAAEVKQALNSDDKQVLQELNVGIQNHGLKDSDISGSGGEKLVTAVKSKVQVIHDAASLLAPDDHERMGKIVYAIMGIFIPFLAHDDDGENAHIVSKEVWAAAKVFAEETEKFAQKSSTMSSDIFEQKWNTYYEILKGDVGEFAMQMLTLMRQAAQVRRPFFGRTVGIVRMWQALSGSSKLRGEKQRSVRMKVQKLLSDTEAEFKETQKLVNSFDQSLKATVDTRQVSYNNLVDKIKIELKTYSPDKLAKLTEEYDKGAKVDDEHLEKYHAFIKANERAAELKAQIRV
;
A
#
# COMPACT_ATOMS: atom_id res chain seq x y z
N MET A 1 77.12 3.77 -7.33
CA MET A 1 78.22 3.10 -6.59
C MET A 1 77.53 2.08 -5.71
N SER A 2 77.27 0.85 -6.19
CA SER A 2 78.25 -0.24 -6.47
C SER A 2 78.74 -0.82 -5.13
N SER A 3 78.61 -2.11 -4.82
CA SER A 3 78.28 -3.31 -5.64
C SER A 3 77.32 -4.24 -4.85
N SER A 4 76.48 -5.11 -5.44
CA SER A 4 76.78 -6.48 -5.93
C SER A 4 77.51 -7.38 -4.89
N GLU A 5 77.31 -8.68 -4.70
CA GLU A 5 76.72 -9.85 -5.41
C GLU A 5 76.44 -10.96 -4.32
N ASP A 6 75.65 -12.04 -4.45
CA ASP A 6 74.63 -12.54 -5.40
C ASP A 6 73.90 -13.82 -4.84
N SER A 7 72.84 -14.31 -5.51
CA SER A 7 72.37 -15.72 -5.62
C SER A 7 71.92 -16.58 -4.40
N SER A 8 70.67 -17.08 -4.44
CA SER A 8 70.38 -18.52 -4.70
C SER A 8 68.88 -18.79 -4.89
N SER A 9 68.53 -19.72 -5.80
CA SER A 9 67.17 -20.12 -6.16
C SER A 9 66.67 -21.35 -5.39
N GLY A 10 65.34 -21.50 -5.29
CA GLY A 10 64.68 -22.67 -4.70
C GLY A 10 63.19 -22.69 -5.00
N SER A 11 62.82 -23.34 -6.12
CA SER A 11 61.43 -23.67 -6.47
C SER A 11 61.08 -25.04 -5.86
N GLU A 12 59.90 -25.21 -5.26
CA GLU A 12 58.97 -26.30 -5.65
C GLU A 12 57.63 -26.36 -4.89
N SER A 13 56.66 -26.96 -5.58
CA SER A 13 55.52 -27.75 -5.08
C SER A 13 54.37 -27.07 -4.33
N ALA A 14 53.19 -27.14 -4.95
CA ALA A 14 51.90 -26.89 -4.32
C ALA A 14 51.43 -28.11 -3.51
N THR A 15 50.67 -27.88 -2.44
CA THR A 15 49.90 -28.97 -1.80
C THR A 15 48.54 -28.45 -1.32
N ARG A 16 47.46 -29.04 -1.83
CA ARG A 16 46.09 -28.83 -1.35
C ARG A 16 45.93 -29.44 0.07
N PRO A 17 45.14 -28.83 0.96
CA PRO A 17 44.57 -29.54 2.11
C PRO A 17 43.56 -30.61 1.65
N PRO A 18 43.38 -31.71 2.39
CA PRO A 18 42.56 -32.85 1.97
C PRO A 18 41.06 -32.68 2.24
N THR A 19 40.26 -33.27 1.36
CA THR A 19 38.84 -33.58 1.60
C THR A 19 38.71 -34.70 2.65
N PRO A 20 37.82 -34.59 3.66
CA PRO A 20 37.41 -35.72 4.46
C PRO A 20 36.16 -36.39 3.86
N GLU A 21 36.21 -37.71 3.67
CA GLU A 21 35.05 -38.57 3.37
C GLU A 21 34.71 -39.50 4.57
N PRO A 22 33.51 -40.13 4.60
CA PRO A 22 32.77 -40.29 5.85
C PRO A 22 32.76 -41.71 6.44
N ASN A 23 32.62 -41.79 7.76
CA ASN A 23 31.62 -42.62 8.45
C ASN A 23 31.73 -42.48 9.98
N GLY A 24 30.59 -42.54 10.68
CA GLY A 24 30.57 -42.49 12.15
C GLY A 24 29.17 -42.21 12.71
N SER A 25 28.37 -43.26 12.88
CA SER A 25 26.99 -43.17 13.37
C SER A 25 26.91 -42.68 14.82
N GLN A 26 25.94 -41.81 15.13
CA GLN A 26 25.38 -41.71 16.49
C GLN A 26 23.85 -41.57 16.47
N PRO A 27 23.15 -42.01 17.54
CA PRO A 27 21.71 -42.22 17.52
C PRO A 27 20.89 -41.06 18.13
N GLY A 28 19.62 -40.97 17.71
CA GLY A 28 18.53 -40.51 18.57
C GLY A 28 18.42 -39.01 18.83
N ALA A 29 17.95 -38.26 17.83
CA ALA A 29 17.25 -36.98 18.04
C ALA A 29 15.75 -37.16 17.66
N PRO A 30 14.81 -36.41 18.26
CA PRO A 30 13.38 -36.60 18.00
C PRO A 30 13.02 -36.29 16.54
N LYS A 31 12.06 -37.05 15.99
CA LYS A 31 11.45 -36.72 14.69
C LYS A 31 10.71 -35.39 14.81
N GLU A 32 11.30 -34.35 14.23
CA GLU A 32 10.60 -33.12 13.90
C GLU A 32 9.62 -33.45 12.77
N THR A 33 8.33 -33.54 13.11
CA THR A 33 7.27 -33.76 12.12
C THR A 33 7.08 -32.48 11.32
N ALA A 34 7.62 -32.47 10.10
CA ALA A 34 7.24 -31.49 9.10
C ALA A 34 5.70 -31.48 8.93
N PRO A 35 5.08 -30.31 8.70
CA PRO A 35 3.67 -30.24 8.36
C PRO A 35 3.43 -31.02 7.06
N ALA A 36 2.33 -31.76 7.00
CA ALA A 36 2.01 -32.63 5.87
C ALA A 36 1.90 -31.84 4.56
N ASP A 37 2.34 -32.45 3.46
CA ASP A 37 2.21 -31.91 2.10
C ASP A 37 0.75 -31.60 1.76
N LEU A 38 0.39 -30.32 1.75
CA LEU A 38 -0.92 -29.79 1.37
C LEU A 38 -1.05 -29.56 -0.15
N ASN A 39 -0.18 -30.15 -0.97
CA ASN A 39 0.05 -29.71 -2.34
C ASN A 39 -0.22 -30.78 -3.42
N ASP A 40 -0.87 -31.89 -3.06
CA ASP A 40 -1.26 -32.96 -4.01
C ASP A 40 -2.80 -33.10 -4.04
N SER A 41 -3.46 -32.06 -4.54
CA SER A 41 -4.89 -32.04 -4.88
C SER A 41 -5.14 -31.04 -6.01
N GLN A 42 -4.56 -31.32 -7.17
CA GLN A 42 -4.95 -30.73 -8.45
C GLN A 42 -5.45 -31.80 -9.42
N SER A 43 -6.68 -32.26 -9.21
CA SER A 43 -7.45 -32.97 -10.22
C SER A 43 -8.94 -32.75 -10.00
N GLU A 44 -9.66 -32.54 -11.11
CA GLU A 44 -11.12 -32.56 -11.22
C GLU A 44 -11.88 -31.44 -10.48
N THR A 45 -12.25 -30.40 -11.24
CA THR A 45 -13.48 -29.65 -10.99
C THR A 45 -14.68 -30.56 -11.24
N GLN A 46 -15.04 -31.39 -10.26
CA GLN A 46 -16.37 -31.99 -10.20
C GLN A 46 -17.41 -30.88 -9.99
N GLU A 47 -18.51 -30.93 -10.75
CA GLU A 47 -19.74 -30.18 -10.44
C GLU A 47 -20.47 -30.84 -9.25
N ASP A 48 -19.82 -30.92 -8.09
CA ASP A 48 -20.47 -31.39 -6.86
C ASP A 48 -21.34 -30.24 -6.31
N GLY A 49 -22.66 -30.41 -6.45
CA GLY A 49 -23.69 -29.40 -6.19
C GLY A 49 -23.98 -29.11 -4.72
N ASP A 50 -22.95 -28.82 -3.92
CA ASP A 50 -23.10 -28.38 -2.53
C ASP A 50 -23.40 -26.87 -2.45
N GLY A 51 -24.68 -26.51 -2.59
CA GLY A 51 -25.20 -25.18 -2.27
C GLY A 51 -26.44 -24.74 -3.05
N TYR A 52 -27.15 -23.75 -2.51
CA TYR A 52 -28.29 -23.14 -3.17
C TYR A 52 -27.83 -22.09 -4.21
N PRO A 53 -28.55 -21.89 -5.34
CA PRO A 53 -28.15 -20.90 -6.35
C PRO A 53 -27.99 -19.47 -5.82
N ALA A 54 -28.75 -19.09 -4.79
CA ALA A 54 -28.68 -17.79 -4.12
C ALA A 54 -27.38 -17.56 -3.33
N THR A 55 -26.55 -18.60 -3.12
CA THR A 55 -25.30 -18.53 -2.36
C THR A 55 -24.07 -18.91 -3.20
N ALA A 56 -24.24 -19.08 -4.52
CA ALA A 56 -23.18 -19.53 -5.42
C ALA A 56 -21.98 -18.58 -5.47
N LEU A 57 -22.20 -17.27 -5.41
CA LEU A 57 -21.12 -16.27 -5.38
C LEU A 57 -20.30 -16.39 -4.09
N ILE A 58 -20.94 -16.55 -2.94
CA ILE A 58 -20.25 -16.77 -1.65
C ILE A 58 -19.36 -18.02 -1.71
N ASN A 59 -19.87 -19.14 -2.25
CA ASN A 59 -19.10 -20.37 -2.41
C ASN A 59 -17.87 -20.15 -3.30
N ILE A 60 -18.03 -19.52 -4.47
CA ILE A 60 -16.93 -19.22 -5.41
C ILE A 60 -15.87 -18.33 -4.75
N LEU A 61 -16.28 -17.29 -4.01
CA LEU A 61 -15.35 -16.39 -3.31
C LEU A 61 -14.59 -17.12 -2.18
N LEU A 62 -15.27 -17.98 -1.41
CA LEU A 62 -14.62 -18.82 -0.40
C LEU A 62 -13.64 -19.82 -1.02
N GLN A 63 -13.98 -20.48 -2.12
CA GLN A 63 -13.06 -21.37 -2.84
C GLN A 63 -11.84 -20.60 -3.36
N HIS A 64 -12.04 -19.42 -3.95
CA HIS A 64 -10.96 -18.56 -4.41
C HIS A 64 -10.01 -18.16 -3.26
N TYR A 65 -10.55 -17.74 -2.12
CA TYR A 65 -9.74 -17.43 -0.94
C TYR A 65 -9.04 -18.65 -0.35
N GLY A 66 -9.66 -19.84 -0.34
CA GLY A 66 -9.01 -21.08 0.08
C GLY A 66 -7.81 -21.46 -0.78
N ILE A 67 -7.89 -21.21 -2.10
CA ILE A 67 -6.80 -21.47 -3.07
C ILE A 67 -5.66 -20.44 -2.95
N ASP A 68 -5.98 -19.18 -2.68
CA ASP A 68 -4.99 -18.10 -2.63
C ASP A 68 -4.35 -17.92 -1.25
N PHE A 69 -5.03 -18.31 -0.16
CA PHE A 69 -4.56 -18.19 1.22
C PHE A 69 -3.13 -18.72 1.46
N PRO A 70 -2.72 -19.92 0.96
CA PRO A 70 -1.35 -20.43 1.14
C PRO A 70 -0.26 -19.58 0.48
N LYS A 71 -0.63 -18.65 -0.42
CA LYS A 71 0.30 -17.74 -1.11
C LYS A 71 0.61 -16.49 -0.29
N TYR A 72 -0.18 -16.20 0.74
CA TYR A 72 -0.08 -14.96 1.52
C TYR A 72 1.15 -14.97 2.43
N LYS A 73 1.95 -13.90 2.35
CA LYS A 73 3.14 -13.70 3.20
C LYS A 73 2.90 -12.73 4.36
N ARG A 74 1.66 -12.32 4.60
CA ARG A 74 1.24 -11.37 5.63
C ARG A 74 -0.11 -11.78 6.19
N ASN A 75 -0.34 -11.41 7.46
CA ASN A 75 -1.63 -11.54 8.12
C ASN A 75 -2.19 -12.97 8.05
N ILE A 76 -1.32 -13.98 8.06
CA ILE A 76 -1.67 -15.38 7.76
C ILE A 76 -2.64 -15.91 8.82
N ASN A 77 -2.36 -15.65 10.10
CA ASN A 77 -3.24 -16.08 11.19
C ASN A 77 -4.59 -15.34 11.14
N THR A 78 -4.55 -14.03 10.83
CA THR A 78 -5.74 -13.17 10.69
C THR A 78 -6.65 -13.65 9.57
N PHE A 79 -6.09 -13.90 8.37
CA PHE A 79 -6.84 -14.40 7.23
C PHE A 79 -7.39 -15.81 7.47
N HIS A 80 -6.64 -16.68 8.17
CA HIS A 80 -7.15 -17.99 8.56
C HIS A 80 -8.40 -17.86 9.43
N LYS A 81 -8.36 -17.02 10.46
CA LYS A 81 -9.50 -16.81 11.38
C LYS A 81 -10.69 -16.13 10.71
N LEU A 82 -10.45 -15.15 9.83
CA LEU A 82 -11.51 -14.55 9.01
C LEU A 82 -12.13 -15.58 8.06
N PHE A 83 -11.33 -16.43 7.44
CA PHE A 83 -11.80 -17.47 6.52
C PHE A 83 -12.64 -18.55 7.23
N GLU A 84 -12.17 -19.07 8.37
CA GLU A 84 -12.96 -19.96 9.23
C GLU A 84 -14.30 -19.32 9.63
N ARG A 85 -14.30 -18.01 9.91
CA ARG A 85 -15.52 -17.28 10.28
C ARG A 85 -16.48 -17.08 9.11
N TRP A 86 -16.03 -16.67 7.93
CA TRP A 86 -16.90 -16.56 6.75
C TRP A 86 -17.48 -17.92 6.35
N LYS A 87 -16.67 -18.98 6.40
CA LYS A 87 -17.16 -20.34 6.18
C LYS A 87 -18.25 -20.70 7.20
N SER A 88 -18.03 -20.42 8.48
CA SER A 88 -19.05 -20.66 9.52
C SER A 88 -20.35 -19.89 9.28
N VAL A 89 -20.29 -18.66 8.74
CA VAL A 89 -21.48 -17.88 8.36
C VAL A 89 -22.17 -18.49 7.13
N TYR A 90 -21.41 -18.90 6.12
CA TYR A 90 -21.93 -19.59 4.93
C TYR A 90 -22.63 -20.91 5.29
N ASP A 91 -21.99 -21.75 6.11
CA ASP A 91 -22.54 -23.02 6.59
C ASP A 91 -23.84 -22.77 7.40
N ALA A 92 -23.92 -21.69 8.18
CA ALA A 92 -25.14 -21.28 8.89
C ALA A 92 -26.27 -20.80 7.94
N ILE A 93 -25.93 -20.03 6.88
CA ILE A 93 -26.88 -19.65 5.82
C ILE A 93 -27.46 -20.90 5.16
N LEU A 94 -26.62 -21.86 4.75
CA LEU A 94 -27.07 -23.13 4.16
C LEU A 94 -27.99 -23.91 5.11
N ALA A 95 -27.65 -23.98 6.41
CA ALA A 95 -28.48 -24.65 7.40
C ALA A 95 -29.87 -24.01 7.56
N LEU A 96 -29.97 -22.67 7.54
CA LEU A 96 -31.26 -21.97 7.57
C LEU A 96 -32.07 -22.18 6.29
N MET A 97 -31.42 -22.20 5.12
CA MET A 97 -32.10 -22.53 3.85
C MET A 97 -32.66 -23.97 3.87
N GLY A 98 -31.89 -24.92 4.42
CA GLY A 98 -32.35 -26.30 4.62
C GLY A 98 -33.54 -26.44 5.59
N LYS A 99 -33.61 -25.62 6.65
CA LYS A 99 -34.80 -25.55 7.53
C LYS A 99 -36.04 -25.08 6.77
N VAL A 100 -35.90 -24.07 5.91
CA VAL A 100 -37.02 -23.54 5.09
C VAL A 100 -37.48 -24.56 4.04
N GLU A 101 -36.55 -25.27 3.40
CA GLU A 101 -36.88 -26.34 2.44
C GLU A 101 -37.56 -27.54 3.11
N ALA A 102 -37.15 -27.91 4.33
CA ALA A 102 -37.72 -29.03 5.09
C ALA A 102 -39.07 -28.70 5.78
N ALA A 103 -39.56 -27.46 5.72
CA ALA A 103 -40.77 -27.02 6.40
C ALA A 103 -42.06 -27.54 5.70
N THR A 104 -42.72 -28.55 6.28
CA THR A 104 -43.87 -29.23 5.65
C THR A 104 -45.25 -28.68 6.00
N GLU A 105 -45.46 -28.13 7.21
CA GLU A 105 -46.79 -27.72 7.70
C GLU A 105 -46.90 -26.22 8.05
N THR A 106 -45.81 -25.62 8.54
CA THR A 106 -45.75 -24.19 8.90
C THR A 106 -44.47 -23.57 8.31
N PRO A 107 -44.56 -22.51 7.47
CA PRO A 107 -43.38 -21.86 6.91
C PRO A 107 -42.48 -21.25 7.99
N ASP A 108 -41.18 -21.55 7.94
CA ASP A 108 -40.16 -20.95 8.81
C ASP A 108 -39.74 -19.57 8.28
N TRP A 109 -40.57 -18.57 8.57
CA TRP A 109 -40.34 -17.19 8.15
C TRP A 109 -39.11 -16.55 8.81
N ASP A 110 -38.75 -16.95 10.02
CA ASP A 110 -37.60 -16.38 10.73
C ASP A 110 -36.29 -16.84 10.07
N SER A 111 -36.14 -18.15 9.80
CA SER A 111 -34.99 -18.65 9.02
C SER A 111 -34.91 -17.99 7.64
N PHE A 112 -36.05 -17.82 6.95
CA PHE A 112 -36.11 -17.14 5.65
C PHE A 112 -35.62 -15.68 5.72
N LEU A 113 -36.08 -14.91 6.70
CA LEU A 113 -35.67 -13.51 6.88
C LEU A 113 -34.19 -13.40 7.25
N TYR A 114 -33.67 -14.28 8.11
CA TYR A 114 -32.27 -14.23 8.54
C TYR A 114 -31.30 -14.59 7.41
N TYR A 115 -31.53 -15.69 6.68
CA TYR A 115 -30.60 -16.07 5.61
C TYR A 115 -30.65 -15.08 4.44
N THR A 116 -31.83 -14.56 4.07
CA THR A 116 -31.95 -13.58 2.95
C THR A 116 -31.31 -12.24 3.30
N ALA A 117 -31.38 -11.81 4.56
CA ALA A 117 -30.70 -10.60 5.01
C ALA A 117 -29.16 -10.74 4.98
N ALA A 118 -28.62 -11.90 5.38
CA ALA A 118 -27.18 -12.10 5.55
C ALA A 118 -26.38 -12.27 4.24
N ILE A 119 -26.99 -12.76 3.15
CA ILE A 119 -26.29 -13.07 1.88
C ILE A 119 -25.58 -11.83 1.30
N GLY A 120 -26.33 -10.76 1.00
CA GLY A 120 -25.77 -9.59 0.31
C GLY A 120 -24.62 -8.91 1.07
N PRO A 121 -24.74 -8.66 2.38
CA PRO A 121 -23.64 -8.12 3.17
C PRO A 121 -22.42 -9.05 3.27
N LEU A 122 -22.61 -10.39 3.28
CA LEU A 122 -21.48 -11.33 3.22
C LEU A 122 -20.76 -11.29 1.86
N GLU A 123 -21.51 -11.20 0.75
CA GLU A 123 -20.96 -10.98 -0.58
C GLU A 123 -20.16 -9.67 -0.65
N GLU A 124 -20.69 -8.58 -0.10
CA GLU A 124 -19.99 -7.28 -0.06
C GLU A 124 -18.68 -7.35 0.74
N GLN A 125 -18.67 -8.01 1.91
CA GLN A 125 -17.45 -8.23 2.69
C GLN A 125 -16.41 -9.06 1.92
N LEU A 126 -16.83 -10.17 1.33
CA LEU A 126 -15.95 -11.05 0.58
C LEU A 126 -15.39 -10.36 -0.67
N LEU A 127 -16.15 -9.50 -1.35
CA LEU A 127 -15.67 -8.71 -2.49
C LEU A 127 -14.74 -7.56 -2.06
N GLY A 128 -15.01 -6.89 -0.93
CA GLY A 128 -14.22 -5.74 -0.49
C GLY A 128 -12.74 -6.05 -0.20
N LEU A 129 -12.45 -7.28 0.25
CA LEU A 129 -11.11 -7.70 0.67
C LEU A 129 -10.15 -8.09 -0.47
N GLU A 130 -10.66 -8.37 -1.68
CA GLU A 130 -9.84 -8.72 -2.85
C GLU A 130 -8.75 -7.67 -3.09
N SER A 131 -9.09 -6.39 -2.91
CA SER A 131 -8.19 -5.25 -3.05
C SER A 131 -7.03 -5.23 -2.03
N SER A 132 -7.27 -5.70 -0.80
CA SER A 132 -6.24 -5.83 0.24
C SER A 132 -5.39 -7.10 0.07
N LEU A 133 -5.89 -8.05 -0.72
CA LEU A 133 -5.32 -9.39 -0.95
C LEU A 133 -4.52 -9.52 -2.24
N ALA A 134 -4.67 -8.60 -3.18
CA ALA A 134 -3.85 -8.47 -4.40
C ALA A 134 -2.32 -8.35 -4.12
N ASP A 135 -1.93 -8.07 -2.87
CA ASP A 135 -0.54 -8.02 -2.41
C ASP A 135 0.04 -9.39 -1.97
N SER A 136 -0.72 -10.48 -2.12
CA SER A 136 -0.39 -11.87 -1.74
C SER A 136 1.09 -12.27 -1.89
N GLY A 137 1.68 -12.03 -3.06
CA GLY A 137 3.06 -12.43 -3.38
C GLY A 137 4.16 -11.54 -2.77
N LYS A 138 3.84 -10.36 -2.24
CA LYS A 138 4.82 -9.36 -1.76
C LYS A 138 5.41 -9.73 -0.39
N SER A 139 6.65 -9.29 -0.15
CA SER A 139 7.37 -9.52 1.12
C SER A 139 6.56 -9.10 2.36
N GLY A 140 6.71 -9.82 3.47
CA GLY A 140 6.06 -9.49 4.75
C GLY A 140 6.46 -8.11 5.28
N VAL A 141 7.76 -7.83 5.22
CA VAL A 141 8.42 -6.57 5.58
C VAL A 141 8.82 -5.76 4.35
N PRO A 142 9.08 -4.44 4.47
CA PRO A 142 9.58 -3.63 3.37
C PRO A 142 10.92 -4.19 2.85
N THR A 143 11.11 -4.18 1.54
CA THR A 143 12.34 -4.61 0.86
C THR A 143 13.11 -3.39 0.36
N LYS A 144 14.40 -3.57 0.05
CA LYS A 144 15.28 -2.52 -0.49
C LYS A 144 14.62 -1.76 -1.65
N ASP A 145 14.44 -0.45 -1.48
CA ASP A 145 13.77 0.47 -2.41
C ASP A 145 14.05 1.93 -1.97
N GLY A 146 13.60 2.92 -2.74
CA GLY A 146 13.69 4.34 -2.37
C GLY A 146 12.71 4.75 -1.25
N VAL A 147 12.87 5.97 -0.71
CA VAL A 147 12.07 6.45 0.42
C VAL A 147 10.56 6.48 0.13
N GLU A 148 10.10 7.04 -1.00
CA GLU A 148 8.66 7.09 -1.30
C GLU A 148 8.00 5.72 -1.52
N PRO A 149 8.58 4.76 -2.27
CA PRO A 149 8.06 3.39 -2.33
C PRO A 149 7.92 2.72 -0.96
N LEU A 150 8.90 2.91 -0.07
CA LEU A 150 8.85 2.38 1.31
C LEU A 150 7.77 3.05 2.15
N VAL A 151 7.59 4.37 2.03
CA VAL A 151 6.50 5.10 2.68
C VAL A 151 5.13 4.66 2.15
N LEU A 152 5.01 4.42 0.85
CA LEU A 152 3.78 3.90 0.23
C LEU A 152 3.47 2.47 0.70
N PHE A 153 4.50 1.61 0.82
CA PHE A 153 4.37 0.28 1.42
C PHE A 153 3.77 0.38 2.83
N MET A 154 4.30 1.26 3.68
CA MET A 154 3.79 1.46 5.04
C MET A 154 2.34 1.95 5.06
N GLY A 155 1.99 2.89 4.18
CA GLY A 155 0.61 3.37 4.01
C GLY A 155 -0.36 2.26 3.61
N ASN A 156 0.03 1.41 2.65
CA ASN A 156 -0.78 0.26 2.24
C ASN A 156 -0.91 -0.78 3.38
N TRP A 157 0.17 -1.02 4.14
CA TRP A 157 0.14 -1.96 5.28
C TRP A 157 -0.89 -1.55 6.33
N ILE A 158 -0.94 -0.26 6.72
CA ILE A 158 -1.91 0.20 7.72
C ILE A 158 -3.35 0.24 7.20
N VAL A 159 -3.56 0.53 5.90
CA VAL A 159 -4.88 0.43 5.24
C VAL A 159 -5.38 -1.01 5.23
N ASN A 160 -4.56 -1.97 4.79
CA ASN A 160 -4.93 -3.39 4.77
C ASN A 160 -5.20 -3.90 6.19
N ARG A 161 -4.38 -3.50 7.18
CA ARG A 161 -4.59 -3.82 8.59
C ARG A 161 -5.92 -3.29 9.12
N LYS A 162 -6.31 -2.06 8.75
CA LYS A 162 -7.61 -1.50 9.09
C LYS A 162 -8.76 -2.26 8.43
N ALA A 163 -8.65 -2.61 7.14
CA ALA A 163 -9.68 -3.39 6.44
C ALA A 163 -9.97 -4.74 7.12
N LEU A 164 -8.93 -5.41 7.65
CA LEU A 164 -9.09 -6.67 8.39
C LEU A 164 -9.81 -6.47 9.74
N ILE A 165 -9.49 -5.41 10.48
CA ILE A 165 -10.19 -5.07 11.73
C ILE A 165 -11.65 -4.68 11.45
N ASP A 166 -11.89 -3.89 10.42
CA ASP A 166 -13.22 -3.42 10.05
C ASP A 166 -14.11 -4.60 9.60
N THR A 167 -13.59 -5.49 8.73
CA THR A 167 -14.32 -6.70 8.32
C THR A 167 -14.58 -7.63 9.50
N SER A 168 -13.56 -7.82 10.35
CA SER A 168 -13.72 -8.63 11.57
C SER A 168 -14.78 -8.08 12.52
N THR A 169 -14.91 -6.76 12.61
CA THR A 169 -15.92 -6.11 13.46
C THR A 169 -17.31 -6.22 12.83
N ALA A 170 -17.40 -6.18 11.49
CA ALA A 170 -18.65 -6.39 10.77
C ALA A 170 -19.19 -7.83 10.91
N LEU A 171 -18.36 -8.83 11.22
CA LEU A 171 -18.79 -10.21 11.51
C LEU A 171 -19.39 -10.42 12.91
N ASP A 172 -19.33 -9.41 13.77
CA ASP A 172 -20.05 -9.34 15.05
C ASP A 172 -21.41 -8.63 14.92
N ASP A 173 -21.79 -8.16 13.73
CA ASP A 173 -23.08 -7.48 13.50
C ASP A 173 -24.27 -8.39 13.84
N PRO A 174 -25.38 -7.85 14.39
CA PRO A 174 -26.64 -8.58 14.59
C PRO A 174 -27.06 -9.46 13.41
N ILE A 175 -26.84 -9.04 12.17
CA ILE A 175 -27.23 -9.78 10.96
C ILE A 175 -26.56 -11.16 10.84
N TYR A 176 -25.35 -11.32 11.38
CA TYR A 176 -24.64 -12.60 11.39
C TYR A 176 -24.81 -13.35 12.70
N THR A 177 -24.87 -12.64 13.82
CA THR A 177 -24.98 -13.30 15.14
C THR A 177 -26.32 -13.99 15.34
N VAL A 178 -27.40 -13.54 14.71
CA VAL A 178 -28.71 -14.24 14.70
C VAL A 178 -28.74 -15.54 13.88
N LEU A 179 -27.73 -15.80 13.04
CA LEU A 179 -27.64 -17.05 12.26
C LEU A 179 -27.23 -18.25 13.11
N PHE A 180 -26.64 -18.00 14.29
CA PHE A 180 -26.14 -19.02 15.20
C PHE A 180 -27.08 -19.18 16.40
N ASP A 181 -27.28 -20.42 16.85
CA ASP A 181 -27.97 -20.68 18.12
C ASP A 181 -27.21 -19.99 19.28
N GLN A 182 -27.93 -19.45 20.27
CA GLN A 182 -27.37 -18.60 21.35
C GLN A 182 -26.21 -19.21 22.16
N ALA A 183 -25.99 -20.52 22.07
CA ALA A 183 -24.86 -21.21 22.69
C ALA A 183 -23.54 -21.13 21.89
N HIS A 184 -23.58 -20.61 20.65
CA HIS A 184 -22.50 -20.72 19.66
C HIS A 184 -22.08 -19.37 19.03
N THR A 185 -22.36 -18.23 19.65
CA THR A 185 -21.79 -16.94 19.21
C THR A 185 -20.33 -16.82 19.65
N PRO A 186 -19.33 -17.03 18.77
CA PRO A 186 -17.93 -16.86 19.12
C PRO A 186 -17.64 -15.36 19.16
N ASN A 187 -16.67 -14.93 19.99
CA ASN A 187 -16.21 -13.55 19.95
C ASN A 187 -15.24 -13.38 18.78
N ALA A 188 -15.79 -13.35 17.57
CA ALA A 188 -15.03 -13.41 16.33
C ALA A 188 -14.05 -12.24 16.21
N ALA A 189 -14.46 -11.02 16.59
CA ALA A 189 -13.53 -9.91 16.65
C ALA A 189 -12.38 -10.11 17.66
N ALA A 190 -12.60 -10.74 18.83
CA ALA A 190 -11.49 -11.03 19.75
C ALA A 190 -10.51 -12.08 19.19
N GLU A 191 -11.02 -13.15 18.56
CA GLU A 191 -10.17 -14.18 17.95
C GLU A 191 -9.32 -13.62 16.81
N VAL A 192 -9.92 -12.83 15.92
CA VAL A 192 -9.20 -12.18 14.81
C VAL A 192 -8.23 -11.11 15.33
N LYS A 193 -8.57 -10.33 16.38
CA LYS A 193 -7.64 -9.38 17.01
C LYS A 193 -6.44 -10.09 17.65
N GLN A 194 -6.64 -11.24 18.28
CA GLN A 194 -5.56 -12.08 18.81
C GLN A 194 -4.66 -12.64 17.69
N ALA A 195 -5.26 -13.08 16.58
CA ALA A 195 -4.53 -13.54 15.41
C ALA A 195 -3.72 -12.39 14.77
N LEU A 196 -4.31 -11.20 14.65
CA LEU A 196 -3.65 -9.99 14.14
C LEU A 196 -2.48 -9.55 15.02
N ASN A 197 -2.62 -9.61 16.35
CA ASN A 197 -1.49 -9.37 17.26
C ASN A 197 -0.37 -10.43 17.11
N SER A 198 -0.71 -11.65 16.68
CA SER A 198 0.28 -12.70 16.42
C SER A 198 1.03 -12.45 15.11
N ASP A 199 0.30 -12.05 14.05
CA ASP A 199 0.90 -11.62 12.78
C ASP A 199 1.76 -10.36 12.95
N ASP A 200 1.28 -9.35 13.69
CA ASP A 200 2.04 -8.14 14.00
C ASP A 200 3.34 -8.47 14.76
N LYS A 201 3.32 -9.41 15.71
CA LYS A 201 4.53 -9.90 16.40
C LYS A 201 5.51 -10.60 15.46
N GLN A 202 5.03 -11.39 14.50
CA GLN A 202 5.88 -11.98 13.46
C GLN A 202 6.55 -10.90 12.61
N VAL A 203 5.78 -9.91 12.13
CA VAL A 203 6.32 -8.79 11.34
C VAL A 203 7.35 -7.99 12.16
N LEU A 204 7.11 -7.77 13.45
CA LEU A 204 8.07 -7.10 14.34
C LEU A 204 9.38 -7.90 14.51
N GLN A 205 9.29 -9.22 14.63
CA GLN A 205 10.43 -10.14 14.71
C GLN A 205 11.24 -10.14 13.40
N GLU A 206 10.56 -10.15 12.23
CA GLU A 206 11.20 -10.05 10.91
C GLU A 206 11.90 -8.70 10.72
N LEU A 207 11.26 -7.58 11.10
CA LEU A 207 11.86 -6.25 11.07
C LEU A 207 13.09 -6.14 11.99
N ASN A 208 13.00 -6.65 13.22
CA ASN A 208 14.13 -6.65 14.15
C ASN A 208 15.32 -7.44 13.58
N VAL A 209 15.08 -8.66 13.07
CA VAL A 209 16.13 -9.50 12.43
C VAL A 209 16.74 -8.78 11.22
N GLY A 210 15.92 -8.17 10.37
CA GLY A 210 16.38 -7.36 9.23
C GLY A 210 17.29 -6.21 9.66
N ILE A 211 16.90 -5.46 10.69
CA ILE A 211 17.66 -4.34 11.25
C ILE A 211 18.97 -4.80 11.91
N GLN A 212 18.94 -5.84 12.76
CA GLN A 212 20.16 -6.35 13.41
C GLN A 212 21.18 -6.84 12.38
N ASN A 213 20.74 -7.64 11.42
CA ASN A 213 21.60 -8.24 10.40
C ASN A 213 22.03 -7.28 9.28
N HIS A 214 21.46 -6.07 9.21
CA HIS A 214 21.79 -5.11 8.15
C HIS A 214 23.27 -4.69 8.18
N GLY A 215 23.92 -4.61 7.02
CA GLY A 215 25.37 -4.40 6.90
C GLY A 215 25.89 -2.99 7.28
N LEU A 216 24.99 -2.00 7.36
CA LEU A 216 25.30 -0.59 7.63
C LEU A 216 25.91 -0.38 9.03
N LYS A 217 26.88 0.54 9.11
CA LYS A 217 27.71 0.85 10.29
C LYS A 217 27.70 2.36 10.59
N ASP A 218 28.12 2.70 11.80
CA ASP A 218 28.27 4.10 12.24
C ASP A 218 29.27 4.92 11.38
N SER A 219 30.22 4.24 10.72
CA SER A 219 31.18 4.82 9.77
C SER A 219 30.54 5.34 8.49
N ASP A 220 29.36 4.83 8.16
CA ASP A 220 28.71 5.04 6.86
C ASP A 220 27.79 6.28 6.93
N ILE A 221 27.66 6.88 8.12
CA ILE A 221 26.80 8.04 8.40
C ILE A 221 27.59 9.35 8.24
N SER A 222 27.21 10.12 7.23
CA SER A 222 27.79 11.41 6.87
C SER A 222 27.64 12.43 8.01
N GLY A 223 28.78 12.96 8.45
CA GLY A 223 28.85 13.99 9.49
C GLY A 223 28.64 13.49 10.93
N SER A 224 28.60 12.18 11.17
CA SER A 224 28.34 11.59 12.51
C SER A 224 29.33 12.07 13.59
N GLY A 225 30.58 12.36 13.24
CA GLY A 225 31.61 12.83 14.17
C GLY A 225 32.07 11.75 15.16
N GLY A 226 31.84 10.47 14.85
CA GLY A 226 32.12 9.34 15.75
C GLY A 226 30.96 8.96 16.67
N GLU A 227 29.79 9.60 16.54
CA GLU A 227 28.57 9.17 17.23
C GLU A 227 28.08 7.81 16.72
N LYS A 228 27.78 6.89 17.64
CA LYS A 228 27.33 5.53 17.34
C LYS A 228 25.83 5.45 17.05
N LEU A 229 25.36 6.20 16.05
CA LEU A 229 23.93 6.36 15.76
C LEU A 229 23.26 5.08 15.25
N VAL A 230 23.86 4.36 14.30
CA VAL A 230 23.32 3.10 13.75
C VAL A 230 23.30 2.04 14.83
N THR A 231 24.38 1.91 15.59
CA THR A 231 24.47 0.98 16.73
C THR A 231 23.42 1.29 17.80
N ALA A 232 23.19 2.57 18.11
CA ALA A 232 22.14 2.98 19.05
C ALA A 232 20.73 2.65 18.55
N VAL A 233 20.42 2.92 17.27
CA VAL A 233 19.13 2.56 16.65
C VAL A 233 18.90 1.04 16.71
N LYS A 234 19.88 0.23 16.28
CA LYS A 234 19.80 -1.24 16.36
C LYS A 234 19.53 -1.73 17.78
N SER A 235 20.24 -1.20 18.77
CA SER A 235 20.02 -1.54 20.18
C SER A 235 18.62 -1.14 20.67
N LYS A 236 18.09 0.01 20.26
CA LYS A 236 16.75 0.45 20.64
C LYS A 236 15.66 -0.40 20.00
N VAL A 237 15.81 -0.79 18.74
CA VAL A 237 14.88 -1.70 18.03
C VAL A 237 14.76 -3.05 18.74
N GLN A 238 15.87 -3.62 19.24
CA GLN A 238 15.84 -4.84 20.05
C GLN A 238 15.03 -4.64 21.35
N VAL A 239 15.26 -3.55 22.09
CA VAL A 239 14.51 -3.26 23.33
C VAL A 239 13.02 -3.03 23.05
N ILE A 240 12.68 -2.37 21.93
CA ILE A 240 11.28 -2.19 21.49
C ILE A 240 10.64 -3.54 21.18
N HIS A 241 11.32 -4.41 20.44
CA HIS A 241 10.87 -5.77 20.13
C HIS A 241 10.55 -6.55 21.42
N ASP A 242 11.47 -6.54 22.38
CA ASP A 242 11.32 -7.30 23.62
C ASP A 242 10.21 -6.73 24.52
N ALA A 243 10.07 -5.40 24.58
CA ALA A 243 8.97 -4.75 25.30
C ALA A 243 7.60 -5.00 24.65
N ALA A 244 7.50 -4.87 23.33
CA ALA A 244 6.26 -5.07 22.57
C ALA A 244 5.80 -6.53 22.59
N SER A 245 6.74 -7.49 22.58
CA SER A 245 6.44 -8.92 22.68
C SER A 245 5.67 -9.28 23.96
N LEU A 246 5.83 -8.49 25.03
CA LEU A 246 5.15 -8.63 26.32
C LEU A 246 3.78 -7.92 26.39
N LEU A 247 3.35 -7.23 25.32
CA LEU A 247 2.00 -6.66 25.23
C LEU A 247 0.94 -7.75 25.11
N ALA A 248 -0.22 -7.49 25.71
CA ALA A 248 -1.33 -8.41 25.76
C ALA A 248 -2.06 -8.50 24.41
N PRO A 249 -2.82 -9.56 24.11
CA PRO A 249 -3.47 -9.72 22.80
C PRO A 249 -4.50 -8.63 22.46
N ASP A 250 -5.09 -8.00 23.47
CA ASP A 250 -6.03 -6.88 23.39
C ASP A 250 -5.36 -5.52 23.10
N ASP A 251 -4.05 -5.38 23.34
CA ASP A 251 -3.23 -4.19 22.96
C ASP A 251 -2.97 -4.12 21.43
N HIS A 252 -3.76 -4.78 20.59
CA HIS A 252 -3.50 -4.92 19.15
C HIS A 252 -3.35 -3.57 18.42
N GLU A 253 -4.13 -2.54 18.74
CA GLU A 253 -3.96 -1.21 18.13
C GLU A 253 -2.58 -0.60 18.40
N ARG A 254 -2.07 -0.81 19.62
CA ARG A 254 -0.79 -0.30 20.08
C ARG A 254 0.36 -1.08 19.43
N MET A 255 0.24 -2.40 19.36
CA MET A 255 1.16 -3.25 18.62
C MET A 255 1.29 -2.81 17.16
N GLY A 256 0.17 -2.58 16.46
CA GLY A 256 0.19 -2.13 15.07
C GLY A 256 0.89 -0.78 14.86
N LYS A 257 0.76 0.16 15.81
CA LYS A 257 1.48 1.44 15.82
C LYS A 257 2.99 1.27 16.05
N ILE A 258 3.39 0.30 16.88
CA ILE A 258 4.81 -0.04 17.09
C ILE A 258 5.42 -0.68 15.83
N VAL A 259 4.73 -1.63 15.20
CA VAL A 259 5.16 -2.24 13.93
C VAL A 259 5.35 -1.17 12.85
N TYR A 260 4.36 -0.29 12.68
CA TYR A 260 4.43 0.82 11.73
C TYR A 260 5.62 1.77 12.01
N ALA A 261 5.85 2.13 13.28
CA ALA A 261 7.01 2.95 13.67
C ALA A 261 8.36 2.26 13.37
N ILE A 262 8.46 0.94 13.59
CA ILE A 262 9.68 0.17 13.30
C ILE A 262 9.90 0.01 11.80
N MET A 263 8.84 -0.11 10.98
CA MET A 263 8.98 -0.02 9.52
C MET A 263 9.60 1.32 9.10
N GLY A 264 9.16 2.43 9.70
CA GLY A 264 9.72 3.76 9.43
C GLY A 264 11.16 3.94 9.92
N ILE A 265 11.54 3.28 11.02
CA ILE A 265 12.94 3.20 11.50
C ILE A 265 13.78 2.28 10.58
N PHE A 266 13.16 1.35 9.86
CA PHE A 266 13.85 0.48 8.90
C PHE A 266 14.15 1.19 7.56
N ILE A 267 13.39 2.22 7.18
CA ILE A 267 13.58 2.95 5.91
C ILE A 267 15.04 3.43 5.70
N PRO A 268 15.73 4.06 6.67
CA PRO A 268 17.12 4.44 6.50
C PRO A 268 18.11 3.29 6.27
N PHE A 269 17.78 2.07 6.69
CA PHE A 269 18.58 0.89 6.38
C PHE A 269 18.30 0.40 4.95
N LEU A 270 17.08 0.51 4.45
CA LEU A 270 16.70 0.02 3.12
C LEU A 270 17.03 0.98 1.98
N ALA A 271 16.92 2.30 2.22
CA ALA A 271 17.11 3.35 1.22
C ALA A 271 18.53 3.97 1.22
N HIS A 272 19.52 3.32 1.86
CA HIS A 272 20.89 3.85 2.00
C HIS A 272 21.76 3.78 0.73
N ASP A 273 21.20 3.41 -0.42
CA ASP A 273 21.95 3.33 -1.66
C ASP A 273 22.46 4.72 -2.09
N ASP A 274 23.65 4.74 -2.68
CA ASP A 274 24.41 5.94 -3.09
C ASP A 274 23.81 6.64 -4.33
N ASP A 275 22.53 6.36 -4.60
CA ASP A 275 21.70 6.98 -5.62
C ASP A 275 21.34 8.39 -5.13
N GLY A 276 21.72 9.42 -5.90
CA GLY A 276 21.68 10.82 -5.45
C GLY A 276 20.30 11.38 -5.04
N GLU A 277 19.21 10.64 -5.24
CA GLU A 277 17.87 10.95 -4.75
C GLU A 277 17.68 10.62 -3.26
N ASN A 278 18.40 9.64 -2.71
CA ASN A 278 18.33 9.22 -1.30
C ASN A 278 19.53 9.70 -0.45
N ALA A 279 20.43 10.52 -0.99
CA ALA A 279 21.68 10.91 -0.33
C ALA A 279 21.53 11.60 1.04
N HIS A 280 20.34 12.13 1.39
CA HIS A 280 20.07 12.66 2.74
C HIS A 280 19.86 11.56 3.79
N ILE A 281 19.53 10.33 3.40
CA ILE A 281 19.26 9.20 4.29
C ILE A 281 20.51 8.78 5.08
N VAL A 282 21.70 8.93 4.51
CA VAL A 282 22.97 8.69 5.22
C VAL A 282 23.42 9.89 6.08
N SER A 283 22.62 10.96 6.21
CA SER A 283 22.98 12.13 7.02
C SER A 283 22.86 11.89 8.52
N LYS A 284 23.73 12.54 9.30
CA LYS A 284 23.60 12.62 10.77
C LYS A 284 22.20 13.05 11.23
N GLU A 285 21.52 13.93 10.50
CA GLU A 285 20.21 14.45 10.88
C GLU A 285 19.13 13.35 10.89
N VAL A 286 19.04 12.57 9.80
CA VAL A 286 18.11 11.42 9.71
C VAL A 286 18.41 10.39 10.79
N TRP A 287 19.68 10.05 11.03
CA TRP A 287 20.05 9.04 12.01
C TRP A 287 19.91 9.49 13.46
N ALA A 288 20.11 10.78 13.76
CA ALA A 288 19.80 11.36 15.06
C ALA A 288 18.28 11.37 15.31
N ALA A 289 17.48 11.72 14.30
CA ALA A 289 16.02 11.69 14.39
C ALA A 289 15.48 10.26 14.56
N ALA A 290 16.00 9.28 13.80
CA ALA A 290 15.65 7.87 13.95
C ALA A 290 15.97 7.35 15.35
N LYS A 291 17.13 7.72 15.92
CA LYS A 291 17.49 7.38 17.31
C LYS A 291 16.50 7.97 18.32
N VAL A 292 16.19 9.26 18.21
CA VAL A 292 15.22 9.93 19.11
C VAL A 292 13.84 9.30 18.99
N PHE A 293 13.38 9.01 17.77
CA PHE A 293 12.08 8.38 17.57
C PHE A 293 12.05 6.93 18.07
N ALA A 294 13.14 6.17 17.97
CA ALA A 294 13.27 4.87 18.60
C ALA A 294 13.20 4.96 20.14
N GLU A 295 13.83 5.97 20.77
CA GLU A 295 13.72 6.22 22.21
C GLU A 295 12.28 6.58 22.66
N GLU A 296 11.50 7.27 21.82
CA GLU A 296 10.08 7.53 22.11
C GLU A 296 9.21 6.29 21.86
N THR A 297 9.54 5.48 20.85
CA THR A 297 8.87 4.20 20.54
C THR A 297 9.12 3.16 21.63
N GLU A 298 10.32 3.14 22.24
CA GLU A 298 10.62 2.31 23.41
C GLU A 298 9.69 2.65 24.58
N LYS A 299 9.53 3.94 24.91
CA LYS A 299 8.59 4.39 25.94
C LYS A 299 7.14 4.03 25.57
N PHE A 300 6.78 4.10 24.29
CA PHE A 300 5.46 3.71 23.79
C PHE A 300 5.24 2.18 23.75
N ALA A 301 6.30 1.36 23.80
CA ALA A 301 6.22 -0.10 23.85
C ALA A 301 6.15 -0.68 25.28
N GLN A 302 6.64 0.04 26.30
CA GLN A 302 6.61 -0.42 27.70
C GLN A 302 5.20 -0.72 28.21
N LYS A 303 4.93 -1.92 28.75
CA LYS A 303 3.61 -2.35 29.23
C LYS A 303 2.78 -1.25 29.92
N SER A 304 3.37 -0.54 30.90
CA SER A 304 2.76 0.58 31.64
C SER A 304 3.11 1.97 31.09
N SER A 305 3.03 2.19 29.78
CA SER A 305 3.35 3.49 29.18
C SER A 305 2.32 4.55 29.53
N THR A 306 2.79 5.76 29.80
CA THR A 306 1.97 6.96 30.01
C THR A 306 1.84 7.82 28.75
N MET A 307 2.41 7.40 27.61
CA MET A 307 2.35 8.14 26.35
C MET A 307 1.05 7.82 25.60
N SER A 308 0.23 8.85 25.32
CA SER A 308 -0.98 8.68 24.52
C SER A 308 -0.66 8.44 23.03
N SER A 309 -1.63 7.86 22.32
CA SER A 309 -1.55 7.66 20.86
C SER A 309 -1.23 8.97 20.12
N ASP A 310 -1.92 10.06 20.46
CA ASP A 310 -1.80 11.34 19.77
C ASP A 310 -0.40 11.96 19.95
N ILE A 311 0.19 11.80 21.15
CA ILE A 311 1.58 12.22 21.40
C ILE A 311 2.54 11.36 20.59
N PHE A 312 2.32 10.05 20.54
CA PHE A 312 3.15 9.14 19.74
C PHE A 312 3.08 9.47 18.24
N GLU A 313 1.88 9.79 17.72
CA GLU A 313 1.67 10.20 16.33
C GLU A 313 2.35 11.54 16.01
N GLN A 314 2.35 12.51 16.95
CA GLN A 314 3.14 13.74 16.79
C GLN A 314 4.65 13.47 16.73
N LYS A 315 5.17 12.50 17.50
CA LYS A 315 6.57 12.07 17.42
C LYS A 315 6.89 11.39 16.09
N TRP A 316 6.00 10.53 15.62
CA TRP A 316 6.09 9.92 14.29
C TRP A 316 6.14 11.00 13.19
N ASN A 317 5.18 11.93 13.17
CA ASN A 317 5.12 12.99 12.17
C ASN A 317 6.40 13.86 12.19
N THR A 318 6.96 14.15 13.37
CA THR A 318 8.24 14.88 13.48
C THR A 318 9.40 14.12 12.84
N TYR A 319 9.49 12.80 13.05
CA TYR A 319 10.51 11.96 12.41
C TYR A 319 10.27 11.79 10.90
N TYR A 320 9.02 11.63 10.49
CA TYR A 320 8.61 11.42 9.10
C TYR A 320 9.00 12.58 8.16
N GLU A 321 8.84 13.82 8.60
CA GLU A 321 9.29 14.99 7.83
C GLU A 321 10.81 14.99 7.64
N ILE A 322 11.59 14.60 8.66
CA ILE A 322 13.05 14.49 8.56
C ILE A 322 13.46 13.30 7.68
N LEU A 323 12.75 12.17 7.77
CA LEU A 323 12.99 10.97 6.97
C LEU A 323 12.77 11.21 5.48
N LYS A 324 11.72 11.97 5.13
CA LYS A 324 11.53 12.46 3.76
C LYS A 324 12.59 13.46 3.34
N GLY A 325 13.10 14.27 4.27
CA GLY A 325 14.04 15.35 3.99
C GLY A 325 13.47 16.40 3.05
N ASP A 326 14.33 17.19 2.41
CA ASP A 326 13.97 18.17 1.37
C ASP A 326 13.65 17.51 0.00
N VAL A 327 13.25 16.23 -0.01
CA VAL A 327 12.64 15.58 -1.18
C VAL A 327 11.31 16.30 -1.42
N GLY A 328 11.33 17.16 -2.45
CA GLY A 328 10.55 18.39 -2.45
C GLY A 328 9.06 18.19 -2.13
N GLU A 329 8.50 19.14 -1.34
CA GLU A 329 7.17 19.23 -0.70
C GLU A 329 5.94 18.70 -1.50
N PHE A 330 6.12 18.42 -2.78
CA PHE A 330 5.11 18.01 -3.76
C PHE A 330 5.35 16.63 -4.41
N ALA A 331 6.38 15.84 -4.07
CA ALA A 331 6.73 14.61 -4.80
C ALA A 331 5.57 13.58 -4.89
N MET A 332 4.88 13.32 -3.79
CA MET A 332 3.72 12.41 -3.76
C MET A 332 2.50 12.98 -4.50
N GLN A 333 2.32 14.30 -4.43
CA GLN A 333 1.27 15.03 -5.12
C GLN A 333 1.54 15.08 -6.64
N MET A 334 2.82 15.15 -7.05
CA MET A 334 3.25 15.01 -8.44
C MET A 334 2.92 13.61 -9.00
N LEU A 335 3.24 12.56 -8.24
CA LEU A 335 2.87 11.19 -8.62
C LEU A 335 1.34 11.02 -8.70
N THR A 336 0.61 11.67 -7.79
CA THR A 336 -0.87 11.69 -7.78
C THR A 336 -1.43 12.42 -9.00
N LEU A 337 -0.89 13.59 -9.35
CA LEU A 337 -1.23 14.32 -10.57
C LEU A 337 -0.92 13.50 -11.84
N MET A 338 0.22 12.81 -11.90
CA MET A 338 0.57 11.95 -13.04
C MET A 338 -0.42 10.79 -13.21
N ARG A 339 -0.83 10.15 -12.11
CA ARG A 339 -1.84 9.07 -12.12
C ARG A 339 -3.21 9.58 -12.55
N GLN A 340 -3.66 10.72 -12.03
CA GLN A 340 -4.91 11.36 -12.44
C GLN A 340 -4.87 11.79 -13.91
N ALA A 341 -3.74 12.35 -14.37
CA ALA A 341 -3.57 12.81 -15.75
C ALA A 341 -3.69 11.68 -16.78
N ALA A 342 -3.22 10.47 -16.45
CA ALA A 342 -3.39 9.29 -17.27
C ALA A 342 -4.86 8.84 -17.42
N GLN A 343 -5.75 9.28 -16.52
CA GLN A 343 -7.17 8.94 -16.53
C GLN A 343 -8.05 10.02 -17.20
N VAL A 344 -7.51 11.22 -17.46
CA VAL A 344 -8.23 12.29 -18.17
C VAL A 344 -8.30 11.97 -19.66
N ARG A 345 -9.53 11.93 -20.21
CA ARG A 345 -9.76 11.66 -21.63
C ARG A 345 -9.54 12.91 -22.50
N ARG A 346 -9.44 12.70 -23.83
CA ARG A 346 -9.53 13.81 -24.80
C ARG A 346 -10.93 14.44 -24.74
N PRO A 347 -11.06 15.77 -24.90
CA PRO A 347 -10.07 16.74 -25.37
C PRO A 347 -9.35 17.53 -24.25
N PHE A 348 -8.99 16.89 -23.13
CA PHE A 348 -8.20 17.52 -22.08
C PHE A 348 -6.85 16.85 -21.80
N PHE A 349 -6.57 15.66 -22.34
CA PHE A 349 -5.36 14.91 -22.05
C PHE A 349 -4.05 15.69 -22.33
N GLY A 350 -3.92 16.33 -23.50
CA GLY A 350 -2.75 17.14 -23.85
C GLY A 350 -2.56 18.35 -22.93
N ARG A 351 -3.67 19.04 -22.61
CA ARG A 351 -3.68 20.17 -21.63
C ARG A 351 -3.24 19.73 -20.24
N THR A 352 -3.78 18.60 -19.79
CA THR A 352 -3.50 17.97 -18.49
C THR A 352 -2.02 17.60 -18.36
N VAL A 353 -1.44 16.96 -19.38
CA VAL A 353 0.00 16.65 -19.43
C VAL A 353 0.85 17.93 -19.40
N GLY A 354 0.43 19.01 -20.07
CA GLY A 354 1.11 20.31 -19.99
C GLY A 354 1.13 20.88 -18.58
N ILE A 355 0.00 20.83 -17.86
CA ILE A 355 -0.12 21.26 -16.46
C ILE A 355 0.78 20.41 -15.53
N VAL A 356 0.85 19.09 -15.72
CA VAL A 356 1.76 18.22 -14.95
C VAL A 356 3.22 18.63 -15.14
N ARG A 357 3.65 18.97 -16.37
CA ARG A 357 5.02 19.44 -16.63
C ARG A 357 5.31 20.81 -16.00
N MET A 358 4.32 21.70 -15.95
CA MET A 358 4.43 22.96 -15.22
C MET A 358 4.64 22.73 -13.72
N TRP A 359 3.91 21.80 -13.12
CA TRP A 359 4.09 21.41 -11.72
C TRP A 359 5.42 20.70 -11.44
N GLN A 360 5.90 19.87 -12.36
CA GLN A 360 7.25 19.27 -12.27
C GLN A 360 8.35 20.35 -12.25
N ALA A 361 8.19 21.41 -13.05
CA ALA A 361 9.13 22.52 -13.06
C ALA A 361 9.08 23.37 -11.78
N LEU A 362 7.88 23.62 -11.23
CA LEU A 362 7.68 24.31 -9.95
C LEU A 362 8.32 23.54 -8.79
N SER A 363 7.97 22.27 -8.62
CA SER A 363 8.50 21.40 -7.55
C SER A 363 10.02 21.23 -7.62
N GLY A 364 10.58 21.18 -8.83
CA GLY A 364 12.03 21.19 -9.04
C GLY A 364 12.73 22.52 -8.70
N SER A 365 12.02 23.63 -8.48
CA SER A 365 12.63 24.93 -8.20
C SER A 365 13.36 24.96 -6.84
N SER A 366 14.62 25.39 -6.84
CA SER A 366 15.34 25.72 -5.61
C SER A 366 14.81 26.97 -4.92
N LYS A 367 14.22 27.92 -5.67
CA LYS A 367 13.60 29.13 -5.09
C LYS A 367 12.33 28.80 -4.32
N LEU A 368 11.50 27.89 -4.84
CA LEU A 368 10.29 27.45 -4.15
C LEU A 368 10.63 26.61 -2.92
N ARG A 369 11.58 25.68 -3.04
CA ARG A 369 12.08 24.89 -1.90
C ARG A 369 12.69 25.77 -0.79
N GLY A 370 13.35 26.87 -1.16
CA GLY A 370 13.88 27.85 -0.21
C GLY A 370 12.83 28.77 0.45
N GLU A 371 11.54 28.68 0.07
CA GLU A 371 10.50 29.58 0.58
C GLU A 371 10.12 29.25 2.03
N LYS A 372 10.32 30.20 2.93
CA LYS A 372 10.02 30.06 4.37
C LYS A 372 8.68 30.66 4.77
N GLN A 373 8.07 31.49 3.91
CA GLN A 373 6.81 32.16 4.23
C GLN A 373 5.63 31.19 4.13
N ARG A 374 5.08 30.76 5.28
CA ARG A 374 3.96 29.82 5.38
C ARG A 374 2.76 30.17 4.48
N SER A 375 2.39 31.45 4.39
CA SER A 375 1.26 31.88 3.54
C SER A 375 1.49 31.63 2.06
N VAL A 376 2.74 31.62 1.61
CA VAL A 376 3.13 31.35 0.23
C VAL A 376 3.10 29.85 -0.05
N ARG A 377 3.69 29.02 0.83
CA ARG A 377 3.59 27.55 0.72
C ARG A 377 2.15 27.05 0.74
N MET A 378 1.32 27.58 1.65
CA MET A 378 -0.13 27.31 1.69
C MET A 378 -0.87 27.70 0.39
N LYS A 379 -0.45 28.79 -0.29
CA LYS A 379 -1.02 29.21 -1.58
C LYS A 379 -0.68 28.20 -2.68
N VAL A 380 0.57 27.74 -2.74
CA VAL A 380 1.02 26.73 -3.72
C VAL A 380 0.36 25.39 -3.45
N GLN A 381 0.34 24.91 -2.20
CA GLN A 381 -0.34 23.67 -1.82
C GLN A 381 -1.85 23.71 -2.12
N LYS A 382 -2.50 24.88 -1.93
CA LYS A 382 -3.89 25.06 -2.37
C LYS A 382 -4.03 24.97 -3.89
N LEU A 383 -3.16 25.63 -4.66
CA LEU A 383 -3.21 25.58 -6.13
C LEU A 383 -3.00 24.14 -6.66
N LEU A 384 -2.19 23.34 -5.97
CA LEU A 384 -2.00 21.93 -6.26
C LEU A 384 -3.27 21.10 -5.98
N SER A 385 -3.93 21.38 -4.85
CA SER A 385 -5.22 20.78 -4.51
C SER A 385 -6.34 21.19 -5.49
N ASP A 386 -6.38 22.47 -5.92
CA ASP A 386 -7.26 22.97 -6.98
C ASP A 386 -6.99 22.21 -8.31
N THR A 387 -5.72 21.87 -8.61
CA THR A 387 -5.33 21.10 -9.81
C THR A 387 -5.86 19.67 -9.76
N GLU A 388 -5.66 18.96 -8.65
CA GLU A 388 -6.15 17.59 -8.49
C GLU A 388 -7.69 17.49 -8.55
N ALA A 389 -8.38 18.48 -7.96
CA ALA A 389 -9.83 18.55 -8.00
C ALA A 389 -10.35 18.73 -9.44
N GLU A 390 -9.71 19.59 -10.23
CA GLU A 390 -10.08 19.81 -11.63
C GLU A 390 -9.82 18.57 -12.49
N PHE A 391 -8.72 17.84 -12.28
CA PHE A 391 -8.44 16.59 -13.00
C PHE A 391 -9.50 15.52 -12.69
N LYS A 392 -9.85 15.32 -11.42
CA LYS A 392 -10.92 14.39 -10.98
C LYS A 392 -12.29 14.76 -11.57
N GLU A 393 -12.68 16.03 -11.52
CA GLU A 393 -13.98 16.47 -12.07
C GLU A 393 -13.99 16.37 -13.60
N THR A 394 -12.86 16.62 -14.28
CA THR A 394 -12.73 16.41 -15.73
C THR A 394 -12.90 14.93 -16.10
N GLN A 395 -12.23 14.03 -15.39
CA GLN A 395 -12.35 12.58 -15.59
C GLN A 395 -13.80 12.10 -15.41
N LYS A 396 -14.50 12.63 -14.41
CA LYS A 396 -15.90 12.30 -14.10
C LYS A 396 -16.87 12.82 -15.17
N LEU A 397 -16.70 14.06 -15.62
CA LEU A 397 -17.62 14.71 -16.58
C LEU A 397 -17.32 14.36 -18.05
N VAL A 398 -16.08 13.98 -18.38
CA VAL A 398 -15.65 13.56 -19.72
C VAL A 398 -15.54 12.04 -19.76
N ASN A 399 -16.60 11.36 -19.34
CA ASN A 399 -16.69 9.89 -19.25
C ASN A 399 -17.37 9.23 -20.46
N SER A 400 -18.12 9.99 -21.26
CA SER A 400 -18.85 9.56 -22.45
C SER A 400 -18.54 10.46 -23.67
N PHE A 401 -18.87 9.94 -24.85
CA PHE A 401 -18.81 10.64 -26.12
C PHE A 401 -20.24 10.77 -26.66
N ASP A 402 -20.98 11.78 -26.18
CA ASP A 402 -22.36 12.07 -26.54
C ASP A 402 -22.59 13.56 -26.86
N GLN A 403 -23.84 13.96 -27.15
CA GLN A 403 -24.18 15.33 -27.54
C GLN A 403 -24.00 16.38 -26.42
N SER A 404 -23.99 15.98 -25.14
CA SER A 404 -23.77 16.90 -24.01
C SER A 404 -22.30 17.31 -23.86
N LEU A 405 -21.38 16.53 -24.44
CA LEU A 405 -19.93 16.71 -24.31
C LEU A 405 -19.47 18.14 -24.64
N LYS A 406 -20.09 18.81 -25.62
CA LYS A 406 -19.70 20.18 -25.99
C LYS A 406 -19.85 21.17 -24.83
N ALA A 407 -21.00 21.18 -24.15
CA ALA A 407 -21.24 22.11 -23.03
C ALA A 407 -20.31 21.81 -21.84
N THR A 408 -20.02 20.53 -21.60
CA THR A 408 -19.01 20.08 -20.64
C THR A 408 -17.62 20.61 -21.00
N VAL A 409 -17.18 20.44 -22.26
CA VAL A 409 -15.88 20.93 -22.75
C VAL A 409 -15.77 22.44 -22.60
N ASP A 410 -16.76 23.21 -23.07
CA ASP A 410 -16.74 24.68 -22.98
C ASP A 410 -16.60 25.15 -21.51
N THR A 411 -17.29 24.49 -20.58
CA THR A 411 -17.23 24.77 -19.13
C THR A 411 -15.87 24.40 -18.50
N ARG A 412 -15.35 23.21 -18.85
CA ARG A 412 -14.04 22.74 -18.35
C ARG A 412 -12.89 23.58 -18.92
N GLN A 413 -12.99 24.03 -20.18
CA GLN A 413 -11.95 24.86 -20.81
C GLN A 413 -11.69 26.17 -20.06
N VAL A 414 -12.74 26.83 -19.57
CA VAL A 414 -12.61 28.03 -18.71
C VAL A 414 -11.87 27.68 -17.41
N SER A 415 -12.16 26.51 -16.83
CA SER A 415 -11.53 26.05 -15.58
C SER A 415 -10.03 25.74 -15.77
N TYR A 416 -9.65 25.08 -16.87
CA TYR A 416 -8.25 24.84 -17.25
C TYR A 416 -7.49 26.14 -17.52
N ASN A 417 -8.10 27.11 -18.21
CA ASN A 417 -7.47 28.40 -18.46
C ASN A 417 -7.21 29.16 -17.15
N ASN A 418 -8.20 29.24 -16.27
CA ASN A 418 -8.04 29.83 -14.94
C ASN A 418 -6.96 29.13 -14.10
N LEU A 419 -6.83 27.80 -14.23
CA LEU A 419 -5.83 27.01 -13.52
C LEU A 419 -4.42 27.24 -14.08
N VAL A 420 -4.24 27.17 -15.41
CA VAL A 420 -2.93 27.36 -16.04
C VAL A 420 -2.42 28.78 -15.83
N ASP A 421 -3.29 29.80 -15.80
CA ASP A 421 -2.87 31.18 -15.56
C ASP A 421 -2.38 31.38 -14.11
N LYS A 422 -3.04 30.77 -13.11
CA LYS A 422 -2.51 30.72 -11.74
C LYS A 422 -1.14 30.04 -11.67
N ILE A 423 -0.97 28.90 -12.36
CA ILE A 423 0.31 28.15 -12.40
C ILE A 423 1.41 28.96 -13.11
N LYS A 424 1.08 29.67 -14.21
CA LYS A 424 1.99 30.58 -14.91
C LYS A 424 2.46 31.73 -14.02
N ILE A 425 1.62 32.24 -13.12
CA ILE A 425 2.01 33.25 -12.12
C ILE A 425 3.07 32.69 -11.16
N GLU A 426 2.87 31.49 -10.61
CA GLU A 426 3.88 30.87 -9.73
C GLU A 426 5.16 30.52 -10.50
N LEU A 427 5.05 30.00 -11.73
CA LEU A 427 6.21 29.69 -12.58
C LEU A 427 7.04 30.95 -12.89
N LYS A 428 6.39 32.09 -13.13
CA LYS A 428 7.07 33.38 -13.33
C LYS A 428 7.91 33.79 -12.11
N THR A 429 7.45 33.45 -10.90
CA THR A 429 8.19 33.72 -9.66
C THR A 429 9.32 32.71 -9.43
N TYR A 430 9.04 31.41 -9.55
CA TYR A 430 9.94 30.34 -9.10
C TYR A 430 10.76 29.65 -10.19
N SER A 431 10.38 29.71 -11.47
CA SER A 431 11.10 29.12 -12.61
C SER A 431 10.89 29.91 -13.92
N PRO A 432 11.20 31.23 -13.94
CA PRO A 432 10.96 32.10 -15.10
C PRO A 432 11.70 31.65 -16.36
N ASP A 433 12.84 30.98 -16.21
CA ASP A 433 13.64 30.37 -17.26
C ASP A 433 12.91 29.25 -18.03
N LYS A 434 11.97 28.54 -17.37
CA LYS A 434 11.22 27.43 -17.96
C LYS A 434 9.85 27.86 -18.50
N LEU A 435 9.33 29.00 -18.06
CA LEU A 435 7.96 29.45 -18.32
C LEU A 435 7.59 29.49 -19.81
N ALA A 436 8.47 30.01 -20.67
CA ALA A 436 8.21 30.14 -22.10
C ALA A 436 8.03 28.76 -22.76
N LYS A 437 9.00 27.85 -22.57
CA LYS A 437 8.96 26.48 -23.11
C LYS A 437 7.74 25.69 -22.61
N LEU A 438 7.45 25.77 -21.32
CA LEU A 438 6.32 25.03 -20.73
C LEU A 438 4.96 25.57 -21.19
N THR A 439 4.88 26.88 -21.46
CA THR A 439 3.69 27.48 -22.07
C THR A 439 3.50 26.97 -23.51
N GLU A 440 4.57 26.96 -24.32
CA GLU A 440 4.53 26.38 -25.68
C GLU A 440 4.12 24.90 -25.67
N GLU A 441 4.63 24.09 -24.74
CA GLU A 441 4.25 22.68 -24.60
C GLU A 441 2.77 22.50 -24.21
N TYR A 442 2.23 23.34 -23.31
CA TYR A 442 0.80 23.35 -22.98
C TYR A 442 -0.06 23.78 -24.16
N ASP A 443 0.30 24.88 -24.85
CA ASP A 443 -0.45 25.41 -25.99
C ASP A 443 -0.45 24.41 -27.16
N LYS A 444 0.65 23.69 -27.37
CA LYS A 444 0.73 22.56 -28.31
C LYS A 444 -0.18 21.39 -27.90
N GLY A 445 -0.22 21.07 -26.61
CA GLY A 445 -1.14 20.05 -26.06
C GLY A 445 -2.60 20.42 -26.26
N ALA A 446 -2.95 21.68 -25.96
CA ALA A 446 -4.27 22.27 -26.19
C ALA A 446 -4.70 22.19 -27.66
N LYS A 447 -3.83 22.62 -28.58
CA LYS A 447 -4.11 22.55 -30.02
C LYS A 447 -4.37 21.11 -30.49
N VAL A 448 -3.55 20.16 -30.06
CA VAL A 448 -3.74 18.74 -30.41
C VAL A 448 -5.07 18.21 -29.87
N ASP A 449 -5.48 18.61 -28.67
CA ASP A 449 -6.78 18.23 -28.12
C ASP A 449 -7.96 18.85 -28.90
N ASP A 450 -7.85 20.11 -29.32
CA ASP A 450 -8.86 20.80 -30.12
C ASP A 450 -9.02 20.16 -31.51
N GLU A 451 -7.91 19.84 -32.19
CA GLU A 451 -7.93 19.10 -33.45
C GLU A 451 -8.59 17.72 -33.33
N HIS A 452 -8.52 17.06 -32.16
CA HIS A 452 -9.23 15.81 -31.93
C HIS A 452 -10.74 16.03 -31.69
N LEU A 453 -11.11 17.10 -30.98
CA LEU A 453 -12.51 17.46 -30.75
C LEU A 453 -13.22 17.82 -32.06
N GLU A 454 -12.57 18.59 -32.94
CA GLU A 454 -13.09 18.91 -34.28
C GLU A 454 -13.33 17.66 -35.11
N LYS A 455 -12.36 16.74 -35.16
CA LYS A 455 -12.48 15.44 -35.85
C LYS A 455 -13.63 14.61 -35.28
N TYR A 456 -13.78 14.59 -33.95
CA TYR A 456 -14.87 13.89 -33.28
C TYR A 456 -16.26 14.49 -33.62
N HIS A 457 -16.42 15.82 -33.55
CA HIS A 457 -17.66 16.49 -33.95
C HIS A 457 -18.01 16.25 -35.43
N ALA A 458 -17.01 16.25 -36.31
CA ALA A 458 -17.20 15.94 -37.73
C ALA A 458 -17.68 14.48 -37.94
N PHE A 459 -17.13 13.53 -37.17
CA PHE A 459 -17.54 12.12 -37.20
C PHE A 459 -18.97 11.90 -36.71
N ILE A 460 -19.37 12.51 -35.57
CA ILE A 460 -20.75 12.44 -35.06
C ILE A 460 -21.73 12.99 -36.09
N LYS A 461 -21.48 14.20 -36.61
CA LYS A 461 -22.34 14.82 -37.64
C LYS A 461 -22.46 13.99 -38.91
N ALA A 462 -21.39 13.28 -39.31
CA ALA A 462 -21.42 12.37 -40.45
C ALA A 462 -22.29 11.12 -40.18
N ASN A 463 -22.22 10.57 -38.96
CA ASN A 463 -23.01 9.41 -38.55
C ASN A 463 -24.49 9.72 -38.34
N GLU A 464 -24.82 10.88 -37.75
CA GLU A 464 -26.20 11.37 -37.62
C GLU A 464 -26.87 11.47 -39.01
N ARG A 465 -26.19 12.15 -39.95
CA ARG A 465 -26.65 12.24 -41.35
C ARG A 465 -26.77 10.88 -42.04
N ALA A 466 -25.89 9.92 -41.73
CA ALA A 466 -25.97 8.57 -42.26
C ALA A 466 -27.13 7.75 -41.66
N ALA A 467 -27.50 8.02 -40.40
CA ALA A 467 -28.67 7.42 -39.75
C ALA A 467 -29.98 7.99 -40.33
N GLU A 468 -30.05 9.31 -40.54
CA GLU A 468 -31.17 9.98 -41.24
C GLU A 468 -31.39 9.41 -42.65
N LEU A 469 -30.33 9.29 -43.44
CA LEU A 469 -30.38 8.67 -44.79
C LEU A 469 -30.87 7.21 -44.74
N LYS A 470 -30.41 6.42 -43.77
CA LYS A 470 -30.90 5.03 -43.59
C LYS A 470 -32.37 4.96 -43.17
N ALA A 471 -32.86 5.93 -42.40
CA ALA A 471 -34.27 6.03 -42.05
C ALA A 471 -35.13 6.40 -43.27
N GLN A 472 -34.67 7.34 -44.10
CA GLN A 472 -35.36 7.75 -45.34
C GLN A 472 -35.43 6.65 -46.40
N ILE A 473 -34.46 5.73 -46.46
CA ILE A 473 -34.45 4.59 -47.41
C ILE A 473 -35.37 3.44 -46.96
N ARG A 474 -35.85 3.45 -45.72
CA ARG A 474 -36.76 2.42 -45.17
C ARG A 474 -38.25 2.78 -45.26
N VAL A 475 -38.57 3.93 -45.85
CA VAL A 475 -39.93 4.41 -46.14
C VAL A 475 -40.17 4.28 -47.65
#